data_AF-A0A7D9L2J3-F1
#
_entry.id   AF-A0A7D9L2J3-F1
#
_cell.length_a   1.000
_cell.length_b   1.000
_cell.length_c   1.000
_cell.angle_alpha   90.00
_cell.angle_beta   90.00
_cell.angle_gamma   90.00
#
_symmetry.space_group_name_H-M   'P 1'
#
loop_
_entity.id
_entity.type
_entity.pdbx_description
1 polymer ?
#
loop_
_entity_poly.entity_id
_entity_poly.type
_entity_poly.pdbx_seq_one_letter_code
_entity_poly.pdbx_strand_id
1 'polypeptide(L)'
;SVERNRNHWPLGIIEKLIVDKDGCIRGAKVRTGKSVIERAIQFLYPMELSCDKAPCVSTTPTKSLDPRVQPFRPRRAAALKAEERMRITADSEDEL
;
A
#
# COMPACT_ATOMS: atom_id res chain seq x y z
N SER A 1 -41.07 -13.44 -8.28
CA SER A 1 -40.16 -12.28 -8.29
C SER A 1 -38.74 -12.78 -8.35
N VAL A 2 -37.97 -12.45 -9.39
CA VAL A 2 -36.56 -12.87 -9.45
C VAL A 2 -35.82 -12.17 -8.31
N GLU A 3 -35.38 -12.95 -7.35
CA GLU A 3 -34.66 -12.47 -6.18
C GLU A 3 -33.36 -11.80 -6.63
N ARG A 4 -33.17 -10.52 -6.29
CA ARG A 4 -31.99 -9.72 -6.66
C ARG A 4 -30.79 -10.09 -5.77
N ASN A 5 -30.49 -11.38 -5.68
CA ASN A 5 -29.32 -11.89 -4.98
C ASN A 5 -28.06 -11.45 -5.74
N ARG A 6 -27.01 -11.08 -5.00
CA ARG A 6 -25.68 -10.69 -5.52
C ARG A 6 -25.08 -11.74 -6.46
N ASN A 7 -25.48 -13.01 -6.31
CA ASN A 7 -25.05 -14.10 -7.19
C ASN A 7 -25.43 -13.90 -8.67
N HIS A 8 -26.40 -13.03 -8.97
CA HIS A 8 -26.79 -12.68 -10.34
C HIS A 8 -26.13 -11.41 -10.86
N TRP A 9 -25.26 -10.77 -10.07
CA TRP A 9 -24.58 -9.56 -10.53
C TRP A 9 -23.61 -9.91 -11.65
N PRO A 10 -23.52 -9.07 -12.70
CA PRO A 10 -22.57 -9.30 -13.77
C PRO A 10 -21.15 -9.18 -13.21
N LEU A 11 -20.43 -10.30 -13.21
CA LEU A 11 -19.02 -10.33 -12.87
C LEU A 11 -18.20 -9.77 -14.02
N GLY A 12 -17.10 -9.12 -13.69
CA GLY A 12 -16.21 -8.55 -14.69
C GLY A 12 -14.81 -8.30 -14.17
N ILE A 13 -13.88 -8.20 -15.11
CA ILE A 13 -12.47 -7.92 -14.85
C ILE A 13 -12.22 -6.45 -15.18
N ILE A 14 -11.57 -5.74 -14.26
CA ILE A 14 -11.13 -4.36 -14.49
C ILE A 14 -9.98 -4.40 -15.50
N GLU A 15 -10.18 -3.77 -16.66
CA GLU A 15 -9.15 -3.68 -17.70
C GLU A 15 -8.38 -2.36 -17.64
N LYS A 16 -9.07 -1.26 -17.32
CA LYS A 16 -8.48 0.07 -17.24
C LYS A 16 -9.17 0.93 -16.20
N LEU A 17 -8.40 1.68 -15.44
CA LEU A 17 -8.89 2.70 -14.52
C LEU A 17 -9.09 4.03 -15.26
N ILE A 18 -10.20 4.71 -14.96
CA ILE A 18 -10.51 6.04 -15.46
C ILE A 18 -10.11 7.04 -14.37
N VAL A 19 -9.01 7.72 -14.64
CA VAL A 19 -8.38 8.67 -13.73
C VAL A 19 -8.72 10.09 -14.19
N ASP A 20 -9.07 10.94 -13.24
CA ASP A 20 -9.32 12.36 -13.48
C ASP A 20 -8.01 13.17 -13.55
N LYS A 21 -8.09 14.44 -13.92
CA LYS A 21 -6.95 15.37 -13.94
C LYS A 21 -6.27 15.50 -12.57
N ASP A 22 -7.06 15.39 -11.51
CA ASP A 22 -6.58 15.46 -10.12
C ASP A 22 -5.91 14.14 -9.64
N GLY A 23 -5.82 13.12 -10.51
CA GLY A 23 -5.25 11.81 -10.16
C GLY A 23 -6.22 10.86 -9.44
N CYS A 24 -7.45 11.30 -9.12
CA CYS A 24 -8.45 10.46 -8.49
C CYS A 24 -9.09 9.48 -9.49
N ILE A 25 -9.26 8.22 -9.08
CA ILE A 25 -9.98 7.21 -9.86
C ILE A 25 -11.47 7.37 -9.63
N ARG A 26 -12.23 7.71 -10.67
CA ARG A 26 -13.70 7.87 -10.59
C ARG A 26 -14.46 6.73 -11.25
N GLY A 27 -13.82 5.98 -12.13
CA GLY A 27 -14.44 4.85 -12.80
C GLY A 27 -13.44 3.82 -13.30
N ALA A 28 -13.96 2.77 -13.91
CA ALA A 28 -13.17 1.75 -14.57
C ALA A 28 -13.91 1.20 -15.80
N LYS A 29 -13.12 0.77 -16.79
CA LYS A 29 -13.55 -0.11 -17.87
C LYS A 29 -13.52 -1.54 -17.37
N VAL A 30 -14.67 -2.17 -17.36
CA VAL A 30 -14.88 -3.52 -16.87
C VAL A 30 -15.31 -4.39 -18.03
N ARG A 31 -14.56 -5.46 -18.30
CA ARG A 31 -14.96 -6.48 -19.27
C ARG A 31 -15.91 -7.47 -18.60
N THR A 32 -17.10 -7.60 -19.18
CA THR A 32 -18.11 -8.58 -18.80
C THR A 32 -18.40 -9.45 -20.01
N GLY A 33 -17.97 -10.71 -19.97
CA GLY A 33 -18.10 -11.62 -21.12
C GLY A 33 -17.35 -11.10 -22.36
N LYS A 34 -18.09 -10.75 -23.42
CA LYS A 34 -17.55 -10.26 -24.70
C LYS A 34 -17.60 -8.73 -24.84
N SER A 35 -18.20 -8.01 -23.90
CA SER A 35 -18.33 -6.55 -23.96
C SER A 35 -17.55 -5.88 -22.84
N VAL A 36 -17.20 -4.62 -23.08
CA VAL A 36 -16.57 -3.74 -22.09
C VAL A 36 -17.57 -2.65 -21.74
N ILE A 37 -17.80 -2.46 -20.45
CA ILE A 37 -18.68 -1.43 -19.91
C ILE A 37 -17.89 -0.48 -19.03
N GLU A 38 -18.28 0.79 -19.01
CA GLU A 38 -17.75 1.76 -18.06
C GLU A 38 -18.64 1.82 -16.82
N ARG A 39 -18.02 1.81 -15.64
CA ARG A 39 -18.71 1.91 -14.36
C ARG A 39 -17.96 2.87 -13.43
N ALA A 40 -18.72 3.69 -12.71
CA ALA A 40 -18.17 4.47 -11.62
C ALA A 40 -17.71 3.56 -10.49
N ILE A 41 -16.67 3.99 -9.74
CA ILE A 41 -16.07 3.19 -8.67
C ILE A 41 -17.12 2.75 -7.64
N GLN A 42 -18.10 3.59 -7.29
CA GLN A 42 -19.13 3.22 -6.30
C GLN A 42 -20.06 2.08 -6.75
N PHE A 43 -20.11 1.75 -8.04
CA PHE A 43 -20.89 0.64 -8.58
C PHE A 43 -20.08 -0.63 -8.76
N LEU A 44 -18.79 -0.61 -8.38
CA LEU A 44 -17.93 -1.78 -8.37
C LEU A 44 -17.81 -2.30 -6.94
N TYR A 45 -18.17 -3.57 -6.77
CA TYR A 45 -17.93 -4.27 -5.51
C TYR A 45 -16.78 -5.25 -5.71
N PRO A 46 -15.74 -5.21 -4.86
CA PRO A 46 -14.68 -6.20 -4.92
C PRO A 46 -15.27 -7.57 -4.59
N MET A 47 -14.84 -8.58 -5.33
CA MET A 47 -15.19 -9.96 -5.06
C MET A 47 -14.07 -10.55 -4.21
N GLU A 48 -14.34 -10.79 -2.93
CA GLU A 48 -13.39 -11.47 -2.03
C GLU A 48 -13.33 -12.94 -2.40
N LEU A 49 -12.50 -13.26 -3.39
CA LEU A 49 -12.18 -14.63 -3.74
C LEU A 49 -10.94 -15.06 -2.94
N SER A 50 -11.07 -16.12 -2.12
CA SER A 50 -9.91 -16.87 -1.66
C SER A 50 -9.28 -17.55 -2.86
N CYS A 51 -8.06 -17.14 -3.22
CA CYS A 51 -7.35 -17.74 -4.35
C CYS A 51 -6.41 -18.80 -3.81
N ASP A 52 -6.68 -20.08 -4.07
CA ASP A 52 -5.74 -21.19 -3.79
C ASP A 52 -4.53 -21.17 -4.73
N LYS A 53 -4.34 -20.09 -5.50
CA LYS A 53 -3.17 -19.93 -6.34
C LYS A 53 -1.95 -19.87 -5.43
N ALA A 54 -1.00 -20.77 -5.69
CA ALA A 54 0.37 -20.60 -5.23
C ALA A 54 0.79 -19.14 -5.51
N PRO A 55 1.43 -18.46 -4.55
CA PRO A 55 1.76 -17.04 -4.69
C PRO A 55 2.43 -16.83 -6.03
N CYS A 56 1.87 -15.91 -6.84
CA CYS A 56 2.51 -15.51 -8.07
C CYS A 56 3.91 -15.04 -7.68
N VAL A 57 4.94 -15.64 -8.28
CA VAL A 57 6.31 -15.19 -8.13
C VAL A 57 6.38 -13.84 -8.85
N SER A 58 5.93 -12.79 -8.18
CA SER A 58 6.12 -11.42 -8.62
C SER A 58 7.62 -11.25 -8.84
N THR A 59 8.01 -10.88 -10.05
CA THR A 59 9.40 -10.60 -10.44
C THR A 59 9.97 -9.34 -9.76
N THR A 60 9.29 -8.81 -8.74
CA THR A 60 9.91 -7.97 -7.75
C THR A 60 10.59 -8.91 -6.76
N PRO A 61 11.92 -8.86 -6.58
CA PRO A 61 12.54 -9.59 -5.48
C PRO A 61 11.84 -9.10 -4.22
N THR A 62 11.01 -9.96 -3.62
CA THR A 62 10.63 -9.85 -2.22
C THR A 62 11.96 -9.65 -1.52
N LYS A 63 12.26 -8.41 -1.08
CA LYS A 63 13.45 -8.15 -0.29
C LYS A 63 13.24 -8.95 0.99
N SER A 64 13.73 -10.19 0.96
CA SER A 64 13.89 -11.02 2.14
C SER A 64 14.68 -10.14 3.10
N LEU A 65 14.02 -9.69 4.16
CA LEU A 65 14.66 -8.88 5.18
C LEU A 65 15.80 -9.73 5.73
N ASP A 66 17.03 -9.26 5.62
CA ASP A 66 18.20 -10.02 6.08
C ASP A 66 18.05 -10.28 7.59
N PRO A 67 17.92 -11.55 8.03
CA PRO A 67 17.68 -11.88 9.43
C PRO A 67 18.87 -11.54 10.33
N ARG A 68 20.02 -11.18 9.76
CA ARG A 68 21.22 -10.71 10.48
C ARG A 68 21.16 -9.21 10.79
N VAL A 69 20.23 -8.46 10.20
CA VAL A 69 20.10 -7.02 10.45
C VAL A 69 19.55 -6.82 11.86
N GLN A 70 20.32 -6.07 12.67
CA GLN A 70 19.88 -5.67 14.01
C GLN A 70 18.57 -4.86 13.91
N PRO A 71 17.60 -5.07 14.81
CA PRO A 71 16.38 -4.29 14.82
C PRO A 71 16.71 -2.81 14.99
N PHE A 72 16.03 -1.94 14.24
CA PHE A 72 16.15 -0.50 14.43
C PHE A 72 15.77 -0.13 15.87
N ARG A 73 16.72 0.40 16.64
CA ARG A 73 16.49 0.91 17.99
C ARG A 73 16.62 2.42 17.97
N PRO A 74 15.52 3.17 18.17
CA PRO A 74 15.58 4.63 18.27
C PRO A 74 16.55 5.03 19.40
N ARG A 75 17.38 6.06 19.18
CA ARG A 75 18.22 6.61 20.26
C ARG A 75 17.31 7.12 21.39
N ARG A 76 17.58 6.68 22.62
CA ARG A 76 16.83 7.13 23.80
C ARG A 76 17.09 8.63 24.04
N ALA A 77 16.08 9.36 24.49
CA ALA A 77 16.18 10.80 24.78
C ALA A 77 17.31 11.15 25.76
N ALA A 78 17.63 10.26 26.70
CA ALA A 78 18.74 10.44 27.64
C ALA A 78 20.12 10.48 26.95
N ALA A 79 20.32 9.67 25.89
CA ALA A 79 21.57 9.64 25.16
C ALA A 79 21.79 10.93 24.35
N LEU A 80 20.72 11.48 23.75
CA LEU A 80 20.78 12.77 23.06
C LEU A 80 21.15 13.90 24.02
N LYS A 81 20.54 13.93 25.22
CA LYS A 81 20.87 14.91 26.26
C LYS A 81 22.31 14.79 26.77
N ALA A 82 22.82 13.57 26.90
CA ALA A 82 24.22 13.37 27.31
C ALA A 82 25.19 13.89 26.24
N GLU A 83 24.88 13.66 24.96
CA GLU A 83 25.67 14.15 23.83
C GLU A 83 25.67 15.67 23.71
N GLU A 84 24.52 16.31 23.93
CA GLU A 84 24.40 17.77 24.02
C GLU A 84 25.28 18.32 25.14
N ARG A 85 25.26 17.70 26.33
CA ARG A 85 26.11 18.10 27.46
C ARG A 85 27.59 17.97 27.15
N MET A 86 28.01 16.87 26.53
CA MET A 86 29.42 16.67 26.14
C MET A 86 29.90 17.76 25.18
N ARG A 87 29.04 18.19 24.25
CA ARG A 87 29.37 19.26 23.31
C ARG A 87 29.52 20.61 24.00
N ILE A 88 28.57 20.96 24.87
CA ILE A 88 28.61 22.21 25.65
C ILE A 88 29.89 22.28 26.50
N THR A 89 30.29 21.16 27.12
CA THR A 89 31.53 21.12 27.91
C THR A 89 32.77 21.33 27.05
N ALA A 90 32.87 20.66 25.90
CA ALA A 90 33.99 20.85 24.97
C ALA A 90 34.09 22.30 24.48
N ASP A 91 32.96 22.90 24.08
CA ASP A 91 32.92 24.29 23.58
C ASP A 91 33.28 25.30 24.70
N SER A 92 33.02 24.97 25.97
CA SER A 92 33.38 25.83 27.11
C SER A 92 34.85 25.76 27.52
N GLU A 93 35.59 24.74 27.06
CA GLU A 93 37.02 24.56 27.37
C GLU A 93 37.93 25.37 26.42
N ASP A 94 37.44 25.80 25.25
CA ASP A 94 38.18 26.58 24.24
C ASP A 94 38.16 28.12 24.47
N GLU A 95 37.36 28.62 25.43
CA GLU A 95 37.20 30.05 25.73
C GLU A 95 38.01 30.53 26.95
N LEU A 96 39.08 29.81 27.34
CA LEU A 96 39.96 30.15 28.47
C LEU A 96 41.44 30.29 28.10
#